data_AF-A0A948BYE9-F1
#
_entry.id   AF-A0A948BYE9-F1
#
_cell.length_a   1.000
_cell.length_b   1.000
_cell.length_c   1.000
_cell.angle_alpha   90.00
_cell.angle_beta   90.00
_cell.angle_gamma   90.00
#
_symmetry.space_group_name_H-M   'P 1'
#
loop_
_entity.id
_entity.type
_entity.pdbx_description
1 polymer ?
#
loop_
_entity_poly.entity_id
_entity_poly.type
_entity_poly.pdbx_seq_one_letter_code
_entity_poly.pdbx_strand_id
1 'polypeptide(L)'
;MLRRGQLLKIDCTTIGLRSGPGVSTARLGRMALAVVLLLLPSFANAAELETRYATIRYGDEQQLHKLNRELILSRNMSYLLRGRRNMTVQDEVAAKIDLVLEQVQLVLEMFPEKLRFEILLFSTAEEAREELFKRYRKKVNFISFYSRKENALYLAAQHSELKVVAHELGHVVVEHYFDRAPPVKIHEVMARYAVDHIAD
;
A
#
# COMPACT_ATOMS: atom_id res chain seq x y z
N MET A 1 -7.15 20.25 -38.33
CA MET A 1 -5.93 20.19 -39.17
C MET A 1 -4.83 19.55 -38.33
N LEU A 2 -4.26 18.43 -38.82
CA LEU A 2 -3.32 17.53 -38.15
C LEU A 2 -1.93 18.15 -37.89
N ARG A 3 -1.24 17.66 -36.83
CA ARG A 3 0.11 17.02 -36.84
C ARG A 3 0.51 16.69 -35.38
N ARG A 4 0.68 15.42 -34.98
CA ARG A 4 1.92 14.60 -35.02
C ARG A 4 3.14 15.43 -34.54
N GLY A 5 3.82 15.13 -33.44
CA GLY A 5 4.26 13.83 -32.91
C GLY A 5 5.77 13.74 -33.12
N GLN A 6 6.57 13.55 -32.07
CA GLN A 6 7.96 13.15 -32.21
C GLN A 6 8.44 12.35 -30.99
N LEU A 7 8.46 11.03 -31.20
CA LEU A 7 9.28 10.05 -30.50
C LEU A 7 10.76 10.43 -30.65
N LEU A 8 11.51 10.41 -29.55
CA LEU A 8 12.97 10.30 -29.58
C LEU A 8 13.34 8.82 -29.48
N LYS A 9 13.69 8.25 -30.63
CA LYS A 9 14.51 7.04 -30.77
C LYS A 9 15.96 7.42 -30.48
N ILE A 10 16.66 6.61 -29.70
CA ILE A 10 18.12 6.64 -29.64
C ILE A 10 18.60 5.30 -30.19
N ASP A 11 19.14 5.35 -31.40
CA ASP A 11 19.89 4.25 -32.03
C ASP A 11 21.34 4.29 -31.50
N CYS A 12 21.82 3.15 -31.03
CA CYS A 12 23.20 2.96 -30.60
C CYS A 12 23.94 2.14 -31.66
N THR A 13 24.72 2.83 -32.50
CA THR A 13 25.61 2.23 -33.49
C THR A 13 27.06 2.47 -33.06
N THR A 14 27.84 1.41 -32.94
CA THR A 14 29.12 1.18 -33.65
C THR A 14 30.08 0.34 -32.81
N ILE A 15 30.34 -0.84 -33.37
CA ILE A 15 31.32 -1.86 -33.03
C ILE A 15 32.73 -1.33 -33.31
N GLY A 16 33.66 -1.54 -32.38
CA GLY A 16 35.09 -1.32 -32.59
C GLY A 16 35.92 -2.37 -31.85
N LEU A 17 36.17 -3.50 -32.54
CA LEU A 17 37.11 -4.53 -32.12
C LEU A 17 38.56 -4.06 -32.38
N ARG A 18 39.44 -4.18 -31.39
CA ARG A 18 40.89 -4.24 -31.61
C ARG A 18 41.53 -5.24 -30.64
N SER A 19 42.09 -6.28 -31.22
CA SER A 19 42.82 -7.38 -30.59
C SER A 19 44.29 -7.01 -30.34
N GLY A 20 44.85 -7.47 -29.23
CA GLY A 20 46.29 -7.50 -28.95
C GLY A 20 46.59 -8.47 -27.78
N PRO A 21 47.63 -9.34 -27.85
CA PRO A 21 47.72 -10.53 -27.02
C PRO A 21 48.73 -10.43 -25.87
N GLY A 22 48.58 -11.35 -24.91
CA GLY A 22 49.67 -11.87 -24.06
C GLY A 22 49.74 -11.28 -22.66
N VAL A 23 49.49 -12.11 -21.65
CA VAL A 23 50.48 -12.53 -20.64
C VAL A 23 49.85 -13.58 -19.72
N SER A 24 50.72 -14.50 -19.32
CA SER A 24 50.53 -15.76 -18.63
C SER A 24 50.20 -15.64 -17.13
N THR A 25 49.48 -16.65 -16.64
CA THR A 25 49.55 -17.28 -15.30
C THR A 25 49.17 -16.53 -14.02
N ALA A 26 48.37 -17.26 -13.23
CA ALA A 26 48.45 -17.44 -11.77
C ALA A 26 47.29 -16.87 -10.93
N ARG A 27 46.43 -17.81 -10.48
CA ARG A 27 45.87 -17.93 -9.13
C ARG A 27 45.51 -16.62 -8.39
N LEU A 28 44.25 -16.19 -8.52
CA LEU A 28 43.46 -15.56 -7.47
C LEU A 28 42.03 -16.10 -7.65
N GLY A 29 41.56 -17.10 -6.91
CA GLY A 29 41.66 -17.21 -5.46
C GLY A 29 40.43 -16.59 -4.78
N ARG A 30 39.22 -16.98 -5.21
CA ARG A 30 38.01 -17.16 -4.38
C ARG A 30 37.83 -16.20 -3.18
N MET A 31 37.78 -14.89 -3.39
CA MET A 31 37.49 -13.91 -2.33
C MET A 31 36.69 -12.71 -2.87
N ALA A 32 35.70 -12.97 -3.74
CA ALA A 32 34.80 -11.91 -4.25
C ALA A 32 33.33 -12.33 -4.34
N LEU A 33 32.95 -13.44 -3.70
CA LEU A 33 31.55 -13.93 -3.69
C LEU A 33 30.84 -13.70 -2.34
N ALA A 34 31.53 -13.23 -1.31
CA ALA A 34 30.94 -13.02 0.03
C ALA A 34 30.40 -11.60 0.27
N VAL A 35 30.78 -10.60 -0.54
CA VAL A 35 30.39 -9.20 -0.33
C VAL A 35 29.15 -8.80 -1.14
N VAL A 36 28.79 -9.57 -2.17
CA VAL A 36 27.61 -9.29 -3.01
C VAL A 36 26.30 -9.73 -2.35
N LEU A 37 26.35 -10.57 -1.30
CA LEU A 37 25.16 -11.06 -0.59
C LEU A 37 24.63 -10.12 0.51
N LEU A 38 25.30 -8.98 0.78
CA LEU A 38 24.94 -8.02 1.84
C LEU A 38 24.19 -6.78 1.33
N LEU A 39 23.84 -6.74 0.04
CA LEU A 39 23.10 -5.64 -0.59
C LEU A 39 21.73 -6.07 -1.11
N LEU A 40 21.15 -7.14 -0.54
CA LEU A 40 19.73 -7.43 -0.78
C LEU A 40 18.90 -6.45 0.08
N PRO A 41 18.06 -5.60 -0.54
CA PRO A 41 17.14 -4.78 0.23
C PRO A 41 16.21 -5.69 1.05
N SER A 42 16.17 -5.46 2.36
CA SER A 42 15.48 -6.26 3.38
C SER A 42 13.95 -6.21 3.31
N PHE A 43 13.35 -6.52 2.16
CA PHE A 43 11.90 -6.77 2.04
C PHE A 43 11.56 -8.26 1.97
N ALA A 44 12.51 -9.15 2.26
CA ALA A 44 12.37 -10.59 2.03
C ALA A 44 11.49 -11.35 3.06
N ASN A 45 10.92 -10.69 4.07
CA ASN A 45 10.03 -11.33 5.05
C ASN A 45 8.83 -10.43 5.42
N ALA A 46 8.18 -9.80 4.43
CA ALA A 46 6.88 -9.21 4.69
C ALA A 46 5.85 -10.35 4.80
N ALA A 47 5.23 -10.49 5.98
CA ALA A 47 4.12 -11.40 6.17
C ALA A 47 2.85 -10.82 5.53
N GLU A 48 1.95 -11.71 5.12
CA GLU A 48 0.70 -11.36 4.46
C GLU A 48 -0.48 -11.87 5.28
N LEU A 49 -1.47 -11.00 5.48
CA LEU A 49 -2.75 -11.31 6.09
C LEU A 49 -3.85 -11.03 5.07
N GLU A 50 -4.56 -12.09 4.71
CA GLU A 50 -5.67 -12.03 3.76
C GLU A 50 -6.98 -11.63 4.47
N THR A 51 -7.67 -10.62 3.95
CA THR A 51 -9.05 -10.26 4.33
C THR A 51 -10.00 -10.56 3.17
N ARG A 52 -11.31 -10.32 3.33
CA ARG A 52 -12.25 -10.46 2.21
C ARG A 52 -11.89 -9.54 1.04
N TYR A 53 -11.49 -8.31 1.35
CA TYR A 53 -11.32 -7.25 0.37
C TYR A 53 -9.87 -6.81 0.14
N ALA A 54 -8.95 -7.19 1.03
CA ALA A 54 -7.58 -6.71 0.97
C ALA A 54 -6.55 -7.78 1.33
N THR A 55 -5.32 -7.57 0.89
CA THR A 55 -4.14 -8.26 1.40
C THR A 55 -3.31 -7.27 2.22
N ILE A 56 -3.15 -7.52 3.52
CA ILE A 56 -2.36 -6.68 4.42
C ILE A 56 -0.94 -7.22 4.46
N ARG A 57 0.03 -6.44 3.97
CA ARG A 57 1.46 -6.73 4.07
C ARG A 57 2.04 -6.00 5.29
N TYR A 58 2.71 -6.73 6.15
CA TYR A 58 3.32 -6.20 7.38
C TYR A 58 4.69 -6.85 7.63
N GLY A 59 5.61 -6.11 8.25
CA GLY A 59 6.95 -6.58 8.57
C GLY A 59 7.04 -7.33 9.90
N ASP A 60 6.18 -6.99 10.86
CA ASP A 60 6.18 -7.61 12.18
C ASP A 60 4.77 -7.69 12.79
N GLU A 61 4.54 -8.63 13.71
CA GLU A 61 3.22 -8.77 14.36
C GLU A 61 2.88 -7.58 15.27
N GLN A 62 3.86 -6.80 15.74
CA GLN A 62 3.61 -5.62 16.58
C GLN A 62 2.87 -4.54 15.78
N GLN A 63 3.06 -4.46 14.47
CA GLN A 63 2.28 -3.61 13.58
C GLN A 63 0.80 -3.99 13.60
N LEU A 64 0.48 -5.29 13.51
CA LEU A 64 -0.91 -5.76 13.60
C LEU A 64 -1.50 -5.48 14.98
N HIS A 65 -0.75 -5.73 16.05
CA HIS A 65 -1.20 -5.40 17.41
C HIS A 65 -1.45 -3.91 17.59
N LYS A 66 -0.61 -3.05 17.00
CA LYS A 66 -0.75 -1.59 17.05
C LYS A 66 -1.98 -1.14 16.26
N LEU A 67 -2.12 -1.61 15.03
CA LEU A 67 -3.31 -1.39 14.21
C LEU A 67 -4.59 -1.82 14.96
N ASN A 68 -4.58 -2.99 15.57
CA ASN A 68 -5.74 -3.51 16.31
C ASN A 68 -6.14 -2.61 17.50
N ARG A 69 -5.16 -2.00 18.19
CA ARG A 69 -5.38 -1.10 19.32
C ARG A 69 -5.84 0.28 18.89
N GLU A 70 -5.26 0.84 17.84
CA GLU A 70 -5.60 2.19 17.35
C GLU A 70 -6.93 2.20 16.56
N LEU A 71 -7.24 1.12 15.84
CA LEU A 71 -8.49 0.96 15.11
C LEU A 71 -9.65 0.56 16.04
N ILE A 72 -10.11 1.54 16.81
CA ILE A 72 -11.26 1.41 17.70
C ILE A 72 -12.54 1.62 16.88
N LEU A 73 -13.34 0.56 16.75
CA LEU A 73 -14.61 0.60 16.04
C LEU A 73 -15.69 1.36 16.83
N SER A 74 -16.70 1.87 16.13
CA SER A 74 -17.92 2.39 16.74
C SER A 74 -18.64 1.30 17.57
N ARG A 75 -19.54 1.70 18.46
CA ARG A 75 -20.28 0.76 19.33
C ARG A 75 -21.08 -0.25 18.51
N ASN A 76 -21.69 0.20 17.42
CA ASN A 76 -22.52 -0.63 16.54
C ASN A 76 -21.66 -1.68 15.83
N MET A 77 -20.54 -1.28 15.20
CA MET A 77 -19.63 -2.21 14.52
C MET A 77 -18.94 -3.17 15.51
N SER A 78 -18.54 -2.68 16.69
CA SER A 78 -17.94 -3.52 17.74
C SER A 78 -18.86 -4.64 18.19
N TYR A 79 -20.18 -4.44 18.15
CA TYR A 79 -21.16 -5.47 18.51
C TYR A 79 -21.10 -6.66 17.53
N LEU A 80 -20.85 -6.40 16.24
CA LEU A 80 -20.75 -7.44 15.20
C LEU A 80 -19.54 -8.36 15.41
N LEU A 81 -18.48 -7.87 16.08
CA LEU A 81 -17.31 -8.69 16.43
C LEU A 81 -17.53 -9.55 17.67
N ARG A 82 -18.38 -9.14 18.63
CA ARG A 82 -18.57 -9.86 19.91
C ARG A 82 -19.10 -11.29 19.76
N GLY A 83 -19.76 -11.60 18.64
CA GLY A 83 -20.24 -12.94 18.34
C GLY A 83 -19.12 -13.94 18.01
N ARG A 84 -17.92 -13.47 17.71
CA ARG A 84 -16.77 -14.29 17.30
C ARG A 84 -15.88 -14.56 18.52
N ARG A 85 -15.97 -15.77 19.09
CA ARG A 85 -15.11 -16.21 20.20
C ARG A 85 -13.77 -16.71 19.68
N ASN A 86 -12.71 -16.57 20.50
CA ASN A 86 -11.36 -17.09 20.24
C ASN A 86 -10.69 -16.58 18.94
N MET A 87 -10.84 -15.29 18.64
CA MET A 87 -10.14 -14.67 17.52
C MET A 87 -8.67 -14.43 17.84
N THR A 88 -7.80 -14.71 16.87
CA THR A 88 -6.42 -14.21 16.91
C THR A 88 -6.40 -12.71 16.59
N VAL A 89 -5.27 -12.04 16.84
CA VAL A 89 -5.11 -10.62 16.46
C VAL A 89 -5.22 -10.42 14.95
N GLN A 90 -4.72 -11.38 14.16
CA GLN A 90 -4.86 -11.38 12.71
C GLN A 90 -6.33 -11.43 12.29
N ASP A 91 -7.11 -12.33 12.89
CA ASP A 91 -8.55 -12.43 12.60
C ASP A 91 -9.29 -11.14 12.98
N GLU A 92 -8.93 -10.53 14.11
CA GLU A 92 -9.58 -9.30 14.58
C GLU A 92 -9.27 -8.12 13.66
N VAL A 93 -8.01 -7.95 13.26
CA VAL A 93 -7.59 -6.92 12.30
C VAL A 93 -8.29 -7.11 10.96
N ALA A 94 -8.29 -8.32 10.41
CA ALA A 94 -8.96 -8.61 9.14
C ALA A 94 -10.46 -8.28 9.23
N ALA A 95 -11.13 -8.71 10.30
CA ALA A 95 -12.54 -8.43 10.52
C ALA A 95 -12.83 -6.93 10.71
N LYS A 96 -11.96 -6.19 11.42
CA LYS A 96 -12.10 -4.73 11.58
C LYS A 96 -11.99 -4.01 10.25
N ILE A 97 -10.98 -4.32 9.43
CA ILE A 97 -10.78 -3.70 8.12
C ILE A 97 -11.98 -3.99 7.21
N ASP A 98 -12.44 -5.24 7.16
CA ASP A 98 -13.60 -5.62 6.35
C ASP A 98 -14.87 -4.88 6.80
N LEU A 99 -15.12 -4.79 8.12
CA LEU A 99 -16.29 -4.06 8.66
C LEU A 99 -16.24 -2.56 8.35
N VAL A 100 -15.09 -1.91 8.50
CA VAL A 100 -14.97 -0.48 8.19
C VAL A 100 -15.18 -0.25 6.70
N LEU A 101 -14.62 -1.10 5.84
CA LEU A 101 -14.84 -0.98 4.40
C LEU A 101 -16.31 -1.18 4.01
N GLU A 102 -16.96 -2.22 4.54
CA GLU A 102 -18.39 -2.47 4.30
C GLU A 102 -19.24 -1.29 4.77
N GLN A 103 -18.92 -0.70 5.92
CA GLN A 103 -19.61 0.48 6.40
C GLN A 103 -19.38 1.69 5.49
N VAL A 104 -18.16 1.89 4.97
CA VAL A 104 -17.88 2.95 3.99
C VAL A 104 -18.69 2.73 2.70
N GLN A 105 -18.80 1.49 2.21
CA GLN A 105 -19.62 1.16 1.04
C GLN A 105 -21.10 1.48 1.29
N LEU A 106 -21.62 1.14 2.47
CA LEU A 106 -23.00 1.45 2.87
C LEU A 106 -23.24 2.95 2.95
N VAL A 107 -22.36 3.70 3.62
CA VAL A 107 -22.47 5.16 3.77
C VAL A 107 -22.45 5.87 2.42
N LEU A 108 -21.57 5.44 1.51
CA LEU A 108 -21.47 6.02 0.17
C LEU A 108 -22.51 5.48 -0.80
N GLU A 109 -23.25 4.44 -0.43
CA GLU A 109 -24.12 3.66 -1.32
C GLU A 109 -23.38 3.16 -2.59
N MET A 110 -22.11 2.77 -2.43
CA MET A 110 -21.22 2.37 -3.52
C MET A 110 -20.68 0.96 -3.29
N PHE A 111 -21.06 0.02 -4.16
CA PHE A 111 -20.74 -1.41 -4.04
C PHE A 111 -19.95 -1.92 -5.27
N PRO A 112 -18.65 -1.60 -5.38
CA PRO A 112 -17.82 -2.07 -6.49
C PRO A 112 -17.75 -3.60 -6.56
N GLU A 113 -18.06 -4.18 -7.73
CA GLU A 113 -18.22 -5.64 -7.93
C GLU A 113 -16.94 -6.44 -7.68
N LYS A 114 -15.77 -5.87 -7.96
CA LYS A 114 -14.46 -6.54 -7.90
C LYS A 114 -13.46 -5.76 -7.06
N LEU A 115 -13.86 -5.36 -5.87
CA LEU A 115 -12.98 -4.63 -4.98
C LEU A 115 -11.93 -5.57 -4.38
N ARG A 116 -10.67 -5.32 -4.74
CA ARG A 116 -9.49 -5.96 -4.13
C ARG A 116 -8.32 -4.98 -4.15
N PHE A 117 -7.64 -4.80 -3.03
CA PHE A 117 -6.50 -3.87 -2.92
C PHE A 117 -5.46 -4.38 -1.90
N GLU A 118 -4.30 -3.73 -1.84
CA GLU A 118 -3.28 -4.04 -0.84
C GLU A 118 -3.29 -3.01 0.30
N ILE A 119 -2.95 -3.43 1.52
CA ILE A 119 -2.61 -2.53 2.63
C ILE A 119 -1.15 -2.76 2.98
N LEU A 120 -0.32 -1.74 2.81
CA LEU A 120 1.07 -1.73 3.24
C LEU A 120 1.14 -1.10 4.63
N LEU A 121 1.38 -1.93 5.63
CA LEU A 121 1.39 -1.53 7.04
C LEU A 121 2.81 -1.17 7.49
N PHE A 122 2.95 0.03 8.02
CA PHE A 122 4.19 0.58 8.56
C PHE A 122 4.07 0.84 10.06
N SER A 123 5.19 0.81 10.78
CA SER A 123 5.17 1.03 12.24
C SER A 123 4.94 2.50 12.58
N THR A 124 5.46 3.39 11.73
CA THR A 124 5.44 4.85 11.88
C THR A 124 5.07 5.56 10.58
N ALA A 125 4.64 6.83 10.68
CA ALA A 125 4.38 7.66 9.51
C ALA A 125 5.66 8.02 8.75
N GLU A 126 6.78 8.10 9.44
CA GLU A 126 8.10 8.39 8.88
C GLU A 126 8.51 7.28 7.91
N GLU A 127 8.38 6.02 8.32
CA GLU A 127 8.63 4.85 7.46
C GLU A 127 7.76 4.87 6.20
N ALA A 128 6.45 5.12 6.37
CA ALA A 128 5.52 5.23 5.24
C ALA A 128 5.94 6.35 4.27
N ARG A 129 6.32 7.53 4.79
CA ARG A 129 6.78 8.67 3.98
C ARG A 129 8.12 8.40 3.28
N GLU A 130 9.04 7.70 3.93
CA GLU A 130 10.31 7.32 3.32
C GLU A 130 10.09 6.36 2.14
N GLU A 131 9.23 5.37 2.32
CA GLU A 131 8.88 4.42 1.25
C GLU A 131 8.23 5.15 0.07
N LEU A 132 7.36 6.13 0.36
CA LEU A 132 6.78 6.98 -0.67
C LEU A 132 7.78 7.85 -1.40
N PHE A 133 8.68 8.47 -0.66
CA PHE A 133 9.71 9.30 -1.24
C PHE A 133 10.62 8.47 -2.15
N LYS A 134 10.98 7.24 -1.75
CA LYS A 134 11.77 6.32 -2.58
C LYS A 134 11.05 6.00 -3.88
N ARG A 135 9.75 5.71 -3.84
CA ARG A 135 8.94 5.30 -5.01
C ARG A 135 8.59 6.45 -5.94
N TYR A 136 8.10 7.56 -5.40
CA TYR A 136 7.53 8.65 -6.19
C TYR A 136 8.44 9.87 -6.32
N ARG A 137 9.54 9.92 -5.56
CA ARG A 137 10.46 11.09 -5.48
C ARG A 137 9.73 12.39 -5.12
N LYS A 138 8.61 12.28 -4.39
CA LYS A 138 7.81 13.41 -3.91
C LYS A 138 7.80 13.40 -2.39
N LYS A 139 8.05 14.56 -1.78
CA LYS A 139 7.84 14.77 -0.34
C LYS A 139 6.37 15.05 -0.12
N VAL A 140 5.70 14.17 0.62
CA VAL A 140 4.30 14.33 1.03
C VAL A 140 4.23 14.28 2.54
N ASN A 141 3.33 15.07 3.13
CA ASN A 141 3.14 15.17 4.59
C ASN A 141 1.99 14.28 5.09
N PHE A 142 1.52 13.33 4.28
CA PHE A 142 0.44 12.43 4.67
C PHE A 142 0.96 11.36 5.65
N ILE A 143 0.11 10.97 6.60
CA ILE A 143 0.34 9.89 7.59
C ILE A 143 -0.10 8.53 7.05
N SER A 144 -1.11 8.55 6.19
CA SER A 144 -1.67 7.47 5.39
C SER A 144 -2.08 8.05 4.05
N PHE A 145 -2.10 7.24 3.00
CA PHE A 145 -2.75 7.62 1.75
C PHE A 145 -3.02 6.38 0.88
N TYR A 146 -4.06 6.44 0.06
CA TYR A 146 -4.31 5.45 -0.99
C TYR A 146 -3.65 5.82 -2.33
N SER A 147 -2.92 4.89 -2.94
CA SER A 147 -2.36 5.01 -4.30
C SER A 147 -3.19 4.24 -5.31
N ARG A 148 -3.95 4.95 -6.14
CA ARG A 148 -4.67 4.35 -7.27
C ARG A 148 -3.74 3.60 -8.22
N LYS A 149 -2.55 4.14 -8.49
CA LYS A 149 -1.60 3.55 -9.45
C LYS A 149 -1.12 2.17 -9.01
N GLU A 150 -0.92 2.00 -7.70
CA GLU A 150 -0.45 0.74 -7.12
C GLU A 150 -1.58 -0.12 -6.56
N ASN A 151 -2.81 0.40 -6.55
CA ASN A 151 -3.95 -0.22 -5.89
C ASN A 151 -3.62 -0.61 -4.44
N ALA A 152 -2.98 0.31 -3.72
CA ALA A 152 -2.41 0.06 -2.40
C ALA A 152 -2.65 1.22 -1.45
N LEU A 153 -3.14 0.90 -0.25
CA LEU A 153 -3.27 1.78 0.89
C LEU A 153 -2.00 1.70 1.73
N TYR A 154 -1.31 2.83 1.89
CA TYR A 154 -0.17 2.95 2.78
C TYR A 154 -0.66 3.45 4.13
N LEU A 155 -0.49 2.64 5.17
CA LEU A 155 -1.05 2.92 6.49
C LEU A 155 0.04 2.85 7.56
N ALA A 156 0.18 3.91 8.33
CA ALA A 156 0.96 3.89 9.56
C ALA A 156 0.09 3.33 10.69
N ALA A 157 0.50 2.20 11.29
CA ALA A 157 -0.25 1.55 12.37
C ALA A 157 -0.52 2.48 13.56
N GLN A 158 0.36 3.46 13.79
CA GLN A 158 0.25 4.45 14.87
C GLN A 158 -0.79 5.56 14.64
N HIS A 159 -1.27 5.71 13.41
CA HIS A 159 -2.27 6.69 13.01
C HIS A 159 -3.35 5.99 12.20
N SER A 160 -3.87 4.90 12.76
CA SER A 160 -4.89 4.06 12.13
C SER A 160 -6.22 4.16 12.86
N GLU A 161 -6.50 5.34 13.41
CA GLU A 161 -7.80 5.62 14.02
C GLU A 161 -8.92 5.45 12.99
N LEU A 162 -10.12 5.08 13.45
CA LEU A 162 -11.27 4.80 12.59
C LEU A 162 -11.52 5.86 11.52
N LYS A 163 -11.38 7.15 11.87
CA LYS A 163 -11.57 8.26 10.92
C LYS A 163 -10.53 8.28 9.81
N VAL A 164 -9.27 7.98 10.13
CA VAL A 164 -8.18 7.94 9.13
C VAL A 164 -8.41 6.75 8.20
N VAL A 165 -8.65 5.56 8.76
CA VAL A 165 -8.91 4.36 7.96
C VAL A 165 -10.16 4.54 7.09
N ALA A 166 -11.25 5.07 7.63
CA ALA A 166 -12.47 5.34 6.87
C ALA A 166 -12.26 6.35 5.74
N HIS A 167 -11.47 7.41 5.97
CA HIS A 167 -11.13 8.38 4.93
C HIS A 167 -10.43 7.71 3.75
N GLU A 168 -9.40 6.92 4.03
CA GLU A 168 -8.63 6.25 2.99
C GLU A 168 -9.43 5.16 2.29
N LEU A 169 -10.24 4.39 3.01
CA LEU A 169 -11.15 3.41 2.41
C LEU A 169 -12.24 4.09 1.58
N GLY A 170 -12.64 5.32 1.91
CA GLY A 170 -13.48 6.16 1.06
C GLY A 170 -12.85 6.37 -0.32
N HIS A 171 -11.56 6.71 -0.37
CA HIS A 171 -10.82 6.81 -1.64
C HIS A 171 -10.77 5.46 -2.37
N VAL A 172 -10.55 4.34 -1.65
CA VAL A 172 -10.56 3.00 -2.25
C VAL A 172 -11.90 2.68 -2.91
N VAL A 173 -13.02 2.89 -2.21
CA VAL A 173 -14.37 2.61 -2.71
C VAL A 173 -14.69 3.45 -3.93
N VAL A 174 -14.46 4.78 -3.86
CA VAL A 174 -14.73 5.70 -4.97
C VAL A 174 -13.91 5.32 -6.21
N GLU A 175 -12.61 5.04 -6.04
CA GLU A 175 -11.72 4.71 -7.16
C GLU A 175 -12.07 3.37 -7.83
N HIS A 176 -12.67 2.43 -7.10
CA HIS A 176 -13.13 1.16 -7.65
C HIS A 176 -14.57 1.20 -8.18
N TYR A 177 -15.38 2.15 -7.71
CA TYR A 177 -16.78 2.27 -8.12
C TYR A 177 -16.91 2.97 -9.48
N PHE A 178 -16.12 4.01 -9.73
CA PHE A 178 -16.19 4.76 -10.99
C PHE A 178 -15.16 4.26 -12.01
N ASP A 179 -15.63 3.94 -13.22
CA ASP A 179 -14.75 3.65 -14.38
C ASP A 179 -13.72 4.76 -14.63
N ARG A 180 -14.17 6.02 -14.46
CA ARG A 180 -13.31 7.20 -14.47
C ARG A 180 -13.46 7.91 -13.14
N ALA A 181 -12.33 8.00 -12.43
CA ALA A 181 -12.25 8.75 -11.19
C ALA A 181 -12.90 10.14 -11.31
N PRO A 182 -13.76 10.51 -10.36
CA PRO A 182 -14.24 11.87 -10.25
C PRO A 182 -13.09 12.89 -10.09
N PRO A 183 -13.35 14.19 -10.24
CA PRO A 183 -12.36 15.22 -9.93
C PRO A 183 -11.90 15.13 -8.47
N VAL A 184 -10.62 15.40 -8.19
CA VAL A 184 -10.01 15.28 -6.85
C VAL A 184 -10.83 15.93 -5.74
N LYS A 185 -11.39 17.13 -5.97
CA LYS A 185 -12.22 17.80 -4.96
C LYS A 185 -13.46 16.99 -4.57
N ILE A 186 -14.06 16.28 -5.52
CA ILE A 186 -15.24 15.45 -5.29
C ILE A 186 -14.84 14.16 -4.57
N HIS A 187 -13.68 13.56 -4.88
CA HIS A 187 -13.11 12.45 -4.10
C HIS A 187 -13.00 12.81 -2.62
N GLU A 188 -12.39 13.95 -2.32
CA GLU A 188 -12.21 14.38 -0.93
C GLU A 188 -13.52 14.64 -0.21
N VAL A 189 -14.53 15.17 -0.92
CA VAL A 189 -15.87 15.35 -0.36
C VAL A 189 -16.50 14.01 -0.01
N MET A 190 -16.39 13.00 -0.89
CA MET A 190 -16.93 11.66 -0.63
C MET A 190 -16.18 10.95 0.50
N ALA A 191 -14.84 11.01 0.50
CA ALA A 191 -14.03 10.44 1.58
C ALA A 191 -14.34 11.09 2.93
N ARG A 192 -14.56 12.41 2.98
CA ARG A 192 -15.01 13.10 4.20
C ARG A 192 -16.43 12.72 4.60
N TYR A 193 -17.35 12.63 3.65
CA TYR A 193 -18.72 12.17 3.92
C TYR A 193 -18.73 10.78 4.56
N ALA A 194 -17.88 9.86 4.07
CA ALA A 194 -17.71 8.54 4.68
C ALA A 194 -17.24 8.63 6.14
N VAL A 195 -16.29 9.52 6.46
CA VAL A 195 -15.81 9.74 7.83
C VAL A 195 -16.90 10.30 8.74
N ASP A 196 -17.66 11.28 8.26
CA ASP A 196 -18.66 11.97 9.05
C ASP A 196 -19.80 11.04 9.49
N HIS A 197 -20.09 10.00 8.70
CA HIS A 197 -21.19 9.06 8.93
C HIS A 197 -20.74 7.63 9.24
N ILE A 198 -19.43 7.38 9.45
CA ILE A 198 -18.90 6.03 9.71
C ILE A 198 -19.45 5.40 11.00
N ALA A 199 -19.91 6.22 11.93
CA ALA A 199 -20.36 5.79 13.26
C ALA A 199 -21.88 5.73 13.42
N ASP A 200 -22.64 6.12 12.39
CA ASP A 200 -24.10 6.06 12.37
C ASP A 200 -24.60 4.60 12.37
#